data_AF-A0A6B3N1A8-F1
#
_entry.id   AF-A0A6B3N1A8-F1
#
_cell.length_a   1.000
_cell.length_b   1.000
_cell.length_c   1.000
_cell.angle_alpha   90.00
_cell.angle_beta   90.00
_cell.angle_gamma   90.00
#
_symmetry.space_group_name_H-M   'P 1'
#
loop_
_entity.id
_entity.type
_entity.pdbx_description
1 polymer ?
#
loop_
_entity_poly.entity_id
_entity_poly.type
_entity_poly.pdbx_seq_one_letter_code
_entity_poly.pdbx_strand_id
1 'polypeptide(L)' 'MTSLFTRLQPARKFRISKSAIAQLLNIPKQLIVRVECWKYVVFVHRRDRGGQFISYRKLQQWLNA' A
#
# COMPACT_ATOMS: atom_id res chain seq x y z
N MET A 1 20.97 -1.08 -2.53
CA MET A 1 19.61 -0.54 -2.29
C MET A 1 19.24 0.32 -3.49
N THR A 2 18.14 0.05 -4.20
CA THR A 2 17.86 0.70 -5.50
C THR A 2 17.37 2.14 -5.35
N SER A 3 17.77 2.99 -6.29
CA SER A 3 17.48 4.44 -6.40
C SER A 3 15.98 4.82 -6.34
N LEU A 4 15.11 3.86 -6.65
CA LEU A 4 13.65 4.01 -6.59
C LEU A 4 13.13 4.06 -5.15
N PHE A 5 13.69 3.26 -4.23
CA PHE A 5 13.28 3.25 -2.82
C PHE A 5 13.64 4.55 -2.12
N THR A 6 14.85 5.06 -2.40
CA THR A 6 15.34 6.34 -1.87
C THR A 6 14.58 7.54 -2.42
N ARG A 7 14.14 7.51 -3.69
CA ARG A 7 13.31 8.57 -4.28
C ARG A 7 11.89 8.61 -3.71
N LEU A 8 11.27 7.45 -3.55
CA LEU A 8 9.89 7.37 -3.04
C LEU A 8 9.79 7.73 -1.56
N GLN A 9 10.87 7.55 -0.79
CA GLN A 9 10.90 7.73 0.67
C GLN A 9 9.61 7.23 1.35
N PRO A 10 9.18 5.98 1.13
CA PRO A 10 7.86 5.53 1.54
C PRO A 10 7.64 5.66 3.06
N ALA A 11 8.69 5.43 3.85
CA ALA A 11 8.63 5.62 5.31
C ALA A 11 8.39 7.08 5.76
N ARG A 12 8.75 8.09 4.95
CA ARG A 12 8.60 9.53 5.27
C ARG A 12 7.46 10.22 4.52
N LYS A 13 7.14 9.80 3.30
CA LYS A 13 6.16 10.47 2.42
C LYS A 13 4.90 9.67 2.11
N PHE A 14 4.92 8.34 2.24
CA PHE A 14 3.74 7.52 1.96
C PHE A 14 2.81 7.48 3.19
N ARG A 15 2.09 8.58 3.42
CA ARG A 15 0.93 8.58 4.33
C ARG A 15 -0.28 7.99 3.62
N ILE A 16 -0.20 6.72 3.24
CA ILE A 16 -1.40 6.03 2.73
C ILE A 16 -2.27 5.65 3.93
N SER A 17 -3.47 6.22 3.98
CA SER A 17 -4.46 5.85 4.98
C SER A 17 -5.05 4.46 4.68
N LYS A 18 -5.47 3.72 5.71
CA LYS A 18 -6.22 2.47 5.53
C LYS A 18 -7.46 2.66 4.63
N SER A 19 -8.07 3.84 4.64
CA SER A 19 -9.22 4.19 3.80
C SER A 19 -8.84 4.28 2.31
N ALA A 20 -7.71 4.90 1.97
CA ALA A 20 -7.23 4.97 0.59
C ALA A 20 -6.89 3.58 0.04
N ILE A 21 -6.30 2.71 0.87
CA ILE A 21 -6.06 1.29 0.50
C ILE A 21 -7.37 0.55 0.26
N ALA A 22 -8.37 0.78 1.12
CA ALA A 22 -9.70 0.18 0.96
C ALA A 22 -10.36 0.58 -0.36
N GLN A 23 -10.26 1.86 -0.73
CA GLN A 23 -10.76 2.38 -2.02
C GLN A 23 -10.01 1.79 -3.21
N LEU A 24 -8.68 1.79 -3.18
CA LEU A 24 -7.85 1.21 -4.22
C LEU A 24 -8.16 -0.28 -4.47
N LEU A 25 -8.33 -1.04 -3.39
CA LEU A 25 -8.63 -2.47 -3.45
C LEU A 25 -10.12 -2.76 -3.69
N ASN A 26 -10.96 -1.71 -3.69
CA ASN A 26 -12.42 -1.81 -3.72
C ASN A 26 -12.98 -2.79 -2.68
N ILE A 27 -12.53 -2.63 -1.42
CA ILE A 27 -12.94 -3.47 -0.30
C ILE A 27 -13.44 -2.63 0.88
N PRO A 28 -14.33 -3.19 1.73
CA PRO A 28 -14.65 -2.59 3.00
C PRO A 28 -13.40 -2.43 3.88
N LYS A 29 -13.22 -1.24 4.48
CA LYS A 29 -12.09 -0.94 5.39
C LYS A 29 -11.99 -1.91 6.56
N GLN A 30 -13.12 -2.46 7.02
CA GLN A 30 -13.20 -3.44 8.10
C GLN A 30 -12.48 -4.77 7.78
N LEU A 31 -12.32 -5.09 6.49
CA LEU A 31 -11.57 -6.27 6.07
C LEU A 31 -10.06 -6.08 6.21
N ILE A 32 -9.56 -4.84 6.30
CA ILE A 32 -8.14 -4.54 6.48
C ILE A 32 -7.77 -4.64 7.96
N VAL A 33 -7.07 -5.72 8.32
CA VAL A 33 -6.58 -5.94 9.68
C VAL A 33 -5.37 -5.05 9.95
N ARG A 34 -4.35 -5.19 9.10
CA ARG A 34 -3.04 -4.57 9.26
C ARG A 34 -2.48 -4.20 7.90
N VAL A 35 -1.66 -3.16 7.89
CA VAL A 35 -0.92 -2.73 6.71
C VAL A 35 0.54 -2.62 7.13
N GLU A 36 1.43 -3.21 6.34
CA GLU A 36 2.87 -3.17 6.57
C GLU A 36 3.57 -2.61 5.34
N CYS A 37 4.45 -1.64 5.55
CA CYS A 37 5.24 -1.04 4.49
C CYS A 37 6.59 -1.76 4.42
N TRP A 38 6.78 -2.55 3.37
CA TRP A 38 8.03 -3.26 3.10
C TRP A 38 8.85 -2.50 2.06
N LYS A 39 10.04 -2.99 1.73
CA LYS A 39 11.00 -2.26 0.87
C LYS A 39 10.46 -1.90 -0.52
N TYR A 40 9.62 -2.73 -1.14
CA TYR A 40 9.10 -2.43 -2.49
C TYR A 40 7.59 -2.57 -2.63
N VAL A 41 6.94 -3.02 -1.56
CA VAL A 41 5.52 -3.35 -1.55
C VAL A 41 4.90 -2.88 -0.25
N VAL A 42 3.62 -2.57 -0.30
CA VAL A 42 2.74 -2.47 0.86
C VAL A 42 2.03 -3.82 0.97
N PHE A 43 2.15 -4.46 2.13
CA PHE A 43 1.44 -5.67 2.45
C PHE A 43 0.19 -5.35 3.24
N VAL A 44 -0.96 -5.79 2.74
CA VAL A 44 -2.27 -5.54 3.33
C VAL A 44 -2.82 -6.88 3.82
N HIS A 45 -2.89 -7.04 5.13
CA HIS A 45 -3.54 -8.20 5.74
C HIS A 45 -5.05 -8.01 5.64
N ARG A 46 -5.71 -8.89 4.91
CA ARG A 46 -7.17 -8.94 4.77
C ARG A 46 -7.74 -10.14 5.51
N ARG A 47 -8.94 -9.98 6.07
CA ARG A 47 -9.66 -11.07 6.76
C ARG A 47 -10.27 -12.10 5.81
N ASP A 48 -10.60 -11.70 4.59
CA ASP A 48 -11.40 -12.49 3.66
C ASP A 48 -10.58 -13.45 2.80
N ARG A 49 -9.38 -13.04 2.38
CA ARG A 49 -8.54 -13.81 1.45
C ARG A 49 -7.06 -13.89 1.87
N GLY A 50 -6.74 -13.47 3.10
CA GLY A 50 -5.38 -13.41 3.61
C GLY A 50 -4.63 -12.14 3.21
N GLY A 51 -3.32 -12.24 2.97
CA GLY A 51 -2.47 -11.09 2.68
C GLY A 51 -2.41 -10.71 1.20
N GLN A 52 -2.41 -9.40 0.91
CA GLN A 52 -2.29 -8.87 -0.44
C GLN A 52 -1.09 -7.92 -0.57
N PHE A 53 -0.28 -8.12 -1.62
CA PHE A 53 0.86 -7.27 -1.94
C PHE A 53 0.47 -6.20 -2.95
N ILE A 54 0.88 -4.95 -2.69
CA ILE A 54 0.68 -3.82 -3.59
C ILE A 54 2.05 -3.19 -3.85
N SER A 55 2.47 -3.11 -5.12
CA SER A 55 3.72 -2.44 -5.45
C SER A 55 3.60 -0.93 -5.29
N TYR A 56 4.67 -0.27 -4.82
CA TYR A 56 4.67 1.20 -4.72
C TYR A 56 4.49 1.89 -6.07
N ARG A 57 4.93 1.27 -7.18
CA ARG A 57 4.71 1.80 -8.53
C ARG A 57 3.21 1.87 -8.86
N LYS A 58 2.46 0.80 -8.57
CA LYS A 58 1.02 0.76 -8.80
C LYS A 58 0.29 1.78 -7.93
N LEU A 59 0.74 1.96 -6.69
CA LEU A 59 0.21 3.00 -5.80
C LEU A 59 0.47 4.41 -6.31
N GLN A 60 1.68 4.68 -6.81
CA GLN A 60 2.02 5.98 -7.36
C GLN A 60 1.22 6.28 -8.63
N GLN A 61 1.04 5.30 -9.52
CA GLN A 61 0.18 5.45 -10.70
C GLN A 61 -1.26 5.76 -10.32
N TRP A 62 -1.79 5.08 -9.30
CA TRP A 62 -3.14 5.35 -8.80
C TRP A 62 -3.28 6.74 -8.16
N LEU A 63 -2.27 7.21 -7.41
CA LEU A 63 -2.31 8.56 -6.82
C LEU A 63 -2.19 9.69 -7.85
N ASN A 64 -1.64 9.40 -9.03
CA ASN A 64 -1.43 10.37 -10.10
C ASN A 64 -2.54 10.37 -11.16
N ALA A 65 -3.44 9.37 -11.12
CA ALA A 65 -4.56 9.21 -12.05
C ALA A 65 -5.82 9.89 -11.48
#